data_AF-A0A6S6U689-F1
#
_entry.id   AF-A0A6S6U689-F1
#
_cell.length_a   1.000
_cell.length_b   1.000
_cell.length_c   1.000
_cell.angle_alpha   90.00
_cell.angle_beta   90.00
_cell.angle_gamma   90.00
#
_symmetry.space_group_name_H-M   'P 1'
#
loop_
_entity.id
_entity.type
_entity.pdbx_description
1 polymer ?
#
loop_
_entity_poly.entity_id
_entity_poly.type
_entity_poly.pdbx_seq_one_letter_code
_entity_poly.pdbx_strand_id
1 'polypeptide(L)'
;MQNLKIHGLTSASPLYPTIEHYIAQTTKESKDNNLDTDYKNMLATCHGNDKKDPDNKHCDSSRGSAPFKYLNPLDKSCEQVLGYSPDGSIICMDETNKSDIEDDIDLLNLNFQTLKDNRKSVIIGIKKVIQFKRNKLKSKWNKEKFKKDELAKYTTLSNGVYKPFVQVIIYELEKL
;
A
#
# COMPACT_ATOMS: atom_id res chain seq x y z
N MET A 1 21.12 -7.73 -13.96
CA MET A 1 19.90 -7.34 -13.21
C MET A 1 19.16 -6.35 -14.08
N GLN A 2 18.00 -6.73 -14.65
CA GLN A 2 17.22 -5.81 -15.48
C GLN A 2 16.46 -4.86 -14.57
N ASN A 3 16.77 -3.56 -14.68
CA ASN A 3 16.04 -2.50 -14.01
C ASN A 3 14.56 -2.58 -14.43
N LEU A 4 13.66 -2.85 -13.48
CA LEU A 4 12.24 -2.58 -13.68
C LEU A 4 12.12 -1.07 -13.92
N LYS A 5 11.85 -0.66 -15.16
CA LYS A 5 11.38 0.69 -15.44
C LYS A 5 9.99 0.81 -14.85
N ILE A 6 9.90 1.42 -13.67
CA ILE A 6 8.64 1.88 -13.10
C ILE A 6 8.20 3.06 -13.95
N HIS A 7 7.31 2.83 -14.90
CA HIS A 7 6.73 3.90 -15.72
C HIS A 7 5.78 4.71 -14.84
N GLY A 8 6.18 5.93 -14.47
CA GLY A 8 5.35 6.83 -13.64
C GLY A 8 6.10 7.95 -12.92
N LEU A 9 7.43 7.91 -12.84
CA LEU A 9 8.23 8.99 -12.25
C LEU A 9 8.83 9.88 -13.34
N THR A 10 7.99 10.65 -14.04
CA THR A 10 8.46 11.70 -14.96
C THR A 10 8.71 12.99 -14.17
N SER A 11 9.99 13.33 -13.97
CA SER A 11 10.58 14.68 -13.88
C SER A 11 9.72 15.86 -13.36
N ALA A 12 9.07 15.72 -12.21
CA ALA A 12 8.59 16.84 -11.42
C ALA A 12 9.28 16.78 -10.05
N SER A 13 9.57 17.95 -9.47
CA SER A 13 10.25 18.21 -8.20
C SER A 13 10.16 17.08 -7.16
N PRO A 14 11.20 16.86 -6.31
CA PRO A 14 11.12 15.84 -5.27
C PRO A 14 9.82 16.04 -4.48
N LEU A 15 8.90 15.10 -4.64
CA LEU A 15 7.61 15.11 -3.97
C LEU A 15 7.90 14.86 -2.49
N TYR A 16 8.16 15.92 -1.73
CA TYR A 16 8.32 15.84 -0.28
C TYR A 16 7.05 15.26 0.34
N PRO A 17 7.08 14.45 1.40
CA PRO A 17 5.83 14.04 2.05
C PRO A 17 5.04 15.27 2.54
N THR A 18 3.70 15.19 2.48
CA THR A 18 2.83 16.12 3.23
C THR A 18 2.59 15.55 4.62
N ILE A 19 2.26 16.40 5.59
CA ILE A 19 1.83 15.97 6.92
C ILE A 19 0.32 16.10 6.98
N GLU A 20 -0.34 14.98 7.23
CA GLU A 20 -1.80 14.90 7.29
C GLU A 20 -2.24 14.29 8.61
N HIS A 21 -3.44 14.65 9.05
CA HIS A 21 -4.00 14.18 10.31
C HIS A 21 -4.88 12.96 10.10
N TYR A 22 -4.71 11.88 10.87
CA TYR A 22 -5.58 10.69 10.80
C TYR A 22 -7.03 11.08 11.14
N ILE A 23 -7.23 11.74 12.28
CA ILE A 23 -8.46 12.46 12.63
C ILE A 23 -8.29 13.92 12.19
N ALA A 24 -9.07 14.34 11.19
CA ALA A 24 -8.94 15.67 10.58
C ALA A 24 -9.15 16.81 11.60
N GLN A 25 -8.36 17.89 11.45
CA GLN A 25 -8.35 19.06 12.35
C GLN A 25 -9.71 19.77 12.47
N THR A 26 -10.52 19.70 11.41
CA THR A 26 -11.81 20.40 11.35
C THR A 26 -12.90 19.70 12.16
N THR A 27 -12.69 18.44 12.54
CA THR A 27 -13.67 17.63 13.28
C THR A 27 -13.84 18.13 14.71
N LYS A 28 -15.02 17.86 15.29
CA LYS A 28 -15.30 18.17 16.70
C LYS A 28 -14.37 17.38 17.63
N GLU A 29 -14.13 16.11 17.30
CA GLU A 29 -13.23 15.23 18.06
C GLU A 29 -11.81 15.81 18.13
N SER A 30 -11.28 16.32 17.01
CA SER A 30 -9.96 16.94 17.00
C SER A 30 -9.90 18.16 17.91
N LYS A 31 -10.91 19.04 17.85
CA LYS A 31 -10.98 20.26 18.67
C LYS A 31 -11.13 19.98 20.15
N ASP A 32 -11.99 19.03 20.52
CA ASP A 32 -12.26 18.70 21.92
C ASP A 32 -11.04 18.05 22.60
N ASN A 33 -10.21 17.35 21.83
CA ASN A 33 -9.07 16.58 22.34
C ASN A 33 -7.69 17.16 21.96
N ASN A 34 -7.63 18.33 21.30
CA ASN A 34 -6.40 18.96 20.80
C ASN A 34 -5.55 18.04 19.89
N LEU A 35 -6.19 17.27 19.01
CA LEU A 35 -5.50 16.31 18.12
C LEU A 35 -4.79 16.97 16.94
N ASP A 36 -4.97 18.27 16.74
CA ASP A 36 -4.28 19.07 15.74
C ASP A 36 -2.77 19.19 16.03
N THR A 37 -2.38 19.10 17.31
CA THR A 37 -1.00 19.17 17.79
C THR A 37 -0.45 17.81 18.27
N ASP A 38 -1.26 16.75 18.26
CA ASP A 38 -0.80 15.40 18.62
C ASP A 38 -0.03 14.75 17.47
N TYR A 39 1.27 14.55 17.65
CA TYR A 39 2.13 13.86 16.69
C TYR A 39 1.69 12.43 16.39
N LYS A 40 0.99 11.76 17.31
CA LYS A 40 0.43 10.41 17.05
C LYS A 40 -0.73 10.44 16.07
N ASN A 41 -1.35 11.61 15.88
CA ASN A 41 -2.39 11.84 14.89
C ASN A 41 -1.81 12.34 13.55
N MET A 42 -0.50 12.62 13.45
CA MET A 42 0.15 13.16 12.24
C MET A 42 0.87 12.06 11.45
N LEU A 43 0.61 11.99 10.15
CA LEU A 43 1.14 11.00 9.23
C LEU A 43 1.85 11.69 8.06
N ALA A 44 3.01 11.14 7.68
CA ALA A 44 3.65 11.52 6.43
C ALA A 44 2.96 10.81 5.26
N THR A 45 2.31 11.57 4.37
CA THR A 45 1.55 11.04 3.23
C THR A 45 2.16 11.46 1.90
N CYS A 46 1.78 10.75 0.82
CA CYS A 46 2.16 11.16 -0.52
C CYS A 46 1.31 12.36 -0.98
N HIS A 47 1.81 13.12 -1.95
CA HIS A 47 1.09 14.21 -2.62
C HIS A 47 -0.14 13.77 -3.42
N GLY A 48 -0.51 12.48 -3.40
CA GLY A 48 -1.78 12.01 -3.95
C GLY A 48 -2.08 12.34 -5.40
N ASN A 49 -1.06 12.61 -6.23
CA ASN A 49 -1.22 13.19 -7.57
C ASN A 49 -2.08 14.46 -7.56
N ASP A 50 -1.74 15.43 -6.68
CA ASP A 50 -2.40 16.73 -6.47
C ASP A 50 -2.33 17.67 -7.69
N LYS A 51 -2.87 17.20 -8.80
CA LYS A 51 -3.25 18.02 -9.93
C LYS A 51 -4.52 18.77 -9.56
N LYS A 52 -4.80 19.85 -10.29
CA LYS A 52 -6.04 20.64 -10.13
C LYS A 52 -7.31 19.82 -10.41
N ASP A 53 -7.17 18.65 -11.03
CA ASP A 53 -8.27 17.76 -11.37
C ASP A 53 -8.61 16.82 -10.20
N PRO A 54 -9.79 16.96 -9.57
CA PRO A 54 -10.23 16.13 -8.45
C PRO A 54 -10.26 14.63 -8.77
N ASP A 55 -10.60 14.26 -10.02
CA ASP A 55 -10.73 12.86 -10.45
C ASP A 55 -9.38 12.15 -10.57
N ASN A 56 -8.30 12.90 -10.45
CA ASN A 56 -6.93 12.42 -10.55
C ASN A 56 -6.20 12.34 -9.20
N LYS A 57 -6.91 12.50 -8.08
CA LYS A 57 -6.33 12.42 -6.73
C LYS A 57 -6.40 11.02 -6.13
N HIS A 58 -5.45 10.69 -5.26
CA HIS A 58 -5.44 9.46 -4.48
C HIS A 58 -4.82 9.67 -3.10
N CYS A 59 -4.88 8.65 -2.24
CA CYS A 59 -4.45 8.71 -0.85
C CYS A 59 -5.10 9.89 -0.11
N ASP A 60 -4.32 10.65 0.67
CA ASP A 60 -4.85 11.70 1.52
C ASP A 60 -5.50 12.85 0.73
N SER A 61 -4.92 13.19 -0.42
CA SER A 61 -5.46 14.23 -1.31
C SER A 61 -6.86 13.90 -1.86
N SER A 62 -7.23 12.61 -1.89
CA SER A 62 -8.59 12.16 -2.23
C SER A 62 -9.53 12.21 -1.02
N ARG A 63 -9.04 11.85 0.17
CA ARG A 63 -9.81 11.81 1.42
C ARG A 63 -10.36 13.18 1.83
N GLY A 64 -9.53 14.21 1.74
CA GLY A 64 -9.84 15.51 2.36
C GLY A 64 -10.06 15.37 3.87
N SER A 65 -11.15 15.92 4.40
CA SER A 65 -11.47 15.87 5.83
C SER A 65 -12.47 14.77 6.23
N ALA A 66 -12.77 13.83 5.34
CA ALA A 66 -13.70 12.74 5.66
C ALA A 66 -13.05 11.79 6.69
N PRO A 67 -13.80 11.35 7.71
CA PRO A 67 -13.29 10.38 8.68
C PRO A 67 -13.18 9.00 8.04
N PHE A 68 -12.17 8.23 8.47
CA PHE A 68 -12.10 6.80 8.16
C PHE A 68 -13.15 6.02 8.95
N LYS A 69 -13.69 4.96 8.34
CA LYS A 69 -14.66 4.08 8.98
C LYS A 69 -14.01 2.89 9.67
N TYR A 70 -12.92 2.39 9.11
CA TYR A 70 -12.24 1.19 9.59
C TYR A 70 -10.71 1.26 9.50
N LEU A 71 -10.17 1.64 8.33
CA LEU A 71 -8.73 1.60 8.09
C LEU A 71 -8.01 2.62 8.97
N ASN A 72 -7.00 2.14 9.69
CA ASN A 72 -6.12 2.98 10.49
C ASN A 72 -4.65 2.62 10.20
N PRO A 73 -3.89 3.45 9.47
CA PRO A 73 -2.48 3.17 9.16
C PRO A 73 -1.57 3.16 10.41
N LEU A 74 -2.06 3.59 11.58
CA LEU A 74 -1.37 3.47 12.86
C LEU A 74 -1.56 2.09 13.51
N ASP A 75 -2.57 1.34 13.06
CA ASP A 75 -2.81 -0.04 13.49
C ASP A 75 -2.33 -1.02 12.42
N LYS A 76 -1.30 -1.80 12.74
CA LYS A 76 -0.74 -2.82 11.85
C LYS A 76 -1.75 -3.89 11.43
N SER A 77 -2.82 -4.07 12.19
CA SER A 77 -3.88 -5.02 11.83
C SER A 77 -4.62 -4.60 10.55
N CYS A 78 -4.63 -3.31 10.20
CA CYS A 78 -5.34 -2.80 9.02
C CYS A 78 -4.84 -3.40 7.70
N GLU A 79 -3.58 -3.86 7.65
CA GLU A 79 -3.03 -4.50 6.46
C GLU A 79 -3.58 -5.92 6.25
N GLN A 80 -4.07 -6.58 7.29
CA GLN A 80 -4.53 -7.98 7.25
C GLN A 80 -5.91 -8.12 6.60
N VAL A 81 -6.72 -7.06 6.63
CA VAL A 81 -8.03 -7.02 6.01
C VAL A 81 -7.97 -6.67 4.52
N LEU A 82 -6.77 -6.42 3.98
CA LEU A 82 -6.55 -6.02 2.59
C LEU A 82 -5.86 -7.13 1.81
N GLY A 83 -6.33 -7.36 0.59
CA GLY A 83 -5.77 -8.30 -0.37
C GLY A 83 -5.45 -7.64 -1.71
N TYR A 84 -4.84 -8.40 -2.61
CA TYR A 84 -4.50 -7.93 -3.96
C TYR A 84 -5.03 -8.88 -5.03
N SER A 85 -5.84 -8.36 -5.94
CA SER A 85 -6.32 -9.09 -7.12
C SER A 85 -5.22 -9.20 -8.19
N PRO A 86 -5.35 -10.12 -9.17
CA PRO A 86 -4.38 -10.26 -10.26
C PRO A 86 -4.19 -9.01 -11.14
N ASP A 87 -5.17 -8.11 -11.20
CA ASP A 87 -5.08 -6.85 -11.94
C ASP A 87 -4.43 -5.71 -11.14
N GLY A 88 -4.02 -5.97 -9.89
CA GLY A 88 -3.36 -5.01 -9.01
C GLY A 88 -4.32 -4.16 -8.18
N SER A 89 -5.63 -4.46 -8.19
CA SER A 89 -6.59 -3.80 -7.29
C SER A 89 -6.38 -4.27 -5.85
N ILE A 90 -6.55 -3.35 -4.90
CA ILE A 90 -6.78 -3.68 -3.49
C ILE A 90 -8.23 -4.14 -3.35
N ILE A 91 -8.41 -5.23 -2.62
CA ILE A 91 -9.71 -5.82 -2.29
C ILE A 91 -9.83 -6.02 -0.79
N CYS A 92 -11.05 -5.99 -0.27
CA CYS A 92 -11.34 -6.36 1.11
C CYS A 92 -11.28 -7.88 1.29
N MET A 93 -10.65 -8.34 2.37
CA MET A 93 -10.56 -9.75 2.77
C MET A 93 -11.40 -10.07 4.01
N ASP A 94 -11.97 -9.04 4.67
CA ASP A 94 -12.79 -9.17 5.87
C ASP A 94 -14.28 -9.03 5.50
N GLU A 95 -15.07 -10.07 5.74
CA GLU A 95 -16.51 -10.05 5.44
C GLU A 95 -17.34 -9.39 6.56
N THR A 96 -16.78 -9.15 7.74
CA THR A 96 -17.51 -8.58 8.89
C THR A 96 -17.66 -7.07 8.75
N ASN A 97 -16.59 -6.38 8.34
CA ASN A 97 -16.52 -4.92 8.23
C ASN A 97 -16.38 -4.47 6.78
N LYS A 98 -16.83 -5.33 5.85
CA LYS A 98 -16.56 -5.18 4.42
C LYS A 98 -16.93 -3.82 3.86
N SER A 99 -18.14 -3.35 4.14
CA SER A 99 -18.63 -2.05 3.64
C SER A 99 -17.75 -0.90 4.10
N ASP A 100 -17.36 -0.88 5.37
CA ASP A 100 -16.54 0.20 5.93
C ASP A 100 -15.12 0.19 5.35
N ILE A 101 -14.56 -1.00 5.13
CA ILE A 101 -13.24 -1.17 4.50
C ILE A 101 -13.29 -0.77 3.02
N GLU A 102 -14.32 -1.19 2.28
CA GLU A 102 -14.50 -0.82 0.87
C GLU A 102 -14.72 0.69 0.70
N ASP A 103 -15.50 1.31 1.59
CA ASP A 103 -15.69 2.75 1.62
C ASP A 103 -14.36 3.50 1.86
N ASP A 104 -13.51 3.02 2.78
CA ASP A 104 -12.19 3.64 3.01
C ASP A 104 -11.23 3.42 1.83
N ILE A 105 -11.29 2.27 1.14
CA ILE A 105 -10.53 1.99 -0.09
C ILE A 105 -10.89 3.00 -1.18
N ASP A 106 -12.19 3.26 -1.36
CA ASP A 106 -12.73 4.18 -2.36
C ASP A 106 -12.47 5.65 -1.98
N LEU A 107 -12.62 6.01 -0.70
CA LEU A 107 -12.32 7.33 -0.17
C LEU A 107 -10.87 7.75 -0.46
N LEU A 108 -9.94 6.83 -0.27
CA LEU A 108 -8.52 7.02 -0.56
C LEU A 108 -8.18 6.80 -2.04
N ASN A 109 -9.14 6.41 -2.88
CA ASN A 109 -8.93 6.03 -4.27
C ASN A 109 -7.71 5.09 -4.43
N LEU A 110 -7.60 4.08 -3.57
CA LEU A 110 -6.43 3.19 -3.54
C LEU A 110 -6.29 2.34 -4.81
N ASN A 111 -7.35 2.28 -5.60
CA ASN A 111 -7.45 1.64 -6.91
C ASN A 111 -7.26 2.61 -8.08
N PHE A 112 -6.68 3.79 -7.83
CA PHE A 112 -6.21 4.68 -8.89
C PHE A 112 -5.31 3.93 -9.89
N GLN A 113 -5.52 4.18 -11.19
CA GLN A 113 -4.98 3.35 -12.28
C GLN A 113 -3.45 3.16 -12.19
N THR A 114 -2.69 4.23 -11.90
CA THR A 114 -1.23 4.13 -11.76
C THR A 114 -0.81 3.26 -10.57
N LEU A 115 -1.55 3.28 -9.46
CA LEU A 115 -1.28 2.40 -8.32
C LEU A 115 -1.56 0.94 -8.70
N LYS A 116 -2.70 0.67 -9.36
CA LYS A 116 -3.04 -0.67 -9.87
C LYS A 116 -1.97 -1.22 -10.80
N ASP A 117 -1.54 -0.45 -11.79
CA ASP A 117 -0.54 -0.87 -12.78
C ASP A 117 0.82 -1.17 -12.14
N ASN A 118 1.23 -0.37 -11.15
CA ASN A 118 2.43 -0.62 -10.38
C ASN A 118 2.32 -1.91 -9.54
N ARG A 119 1.21 -2.12 -8.82
CA ARG A 119 0.97 -3.36 -8.07
C ARG A 119 0.95 -4.57 -9.00
N LYS A 120 0.25 -4.50 -10.13
CA LYS A 120 0.20 -5.55 -11.16
C LYS A 120 1.59 -5.90 -11.69
N SER A 121 2.43 -4.90 -11.94
CA SER A 121 3.81 -5.10 -12.38
C SER A 121 4.64 -5.86 -11.33
N VAL A 122 4.44 -5.56 -10.06
CA VAL A 122 5.08 -6.26 -8.94
C VAL A 122 4.58 -7.70 -8.80
N ILE A 123 3.26 -7.94 -8.90
CA ILE A 123 2.64 -9.27 -8.89
C ILE A 123 3.23 -10.15 -10.01
N ILE A 124 3.28 -9.61 -11.24
CA ILE A 124 3.87 -10.33 -12.38
C ILE A 124 5.35 -10.62 -12.12
N GLY A 125 6.09 -9.66 -11.58
CA GLY A 125 7.51 -9.80 -11.25
C GLY A 125 7.77 -10.94 -10.26
N ILE A 126 7.07 -10.97 -9.13
CA ILE A 126 7.28 -11.99 -8.10
C ILE A 126 6.85 -13.38 -8.58
N LYS A 127 5.74 -13.50 -9.33
CA LYS A 127 5.31 -14.76 -9.94
C LYS A 127 6.36 -15.33 -10.90
N LYS A 128 7.00 -14.48 -11.72
CA LYS A 128 8.12 -14.89 -12.59
C LYS A 128 9.33 -15.38 -11.80
N VAL A 129 9.67 -14.71 -10.69
CA VAL A 129 10.79 -15.14 -9.81
C VAL A 129 10.51 -16.51 -9.21
N ILE A 130 9.31 -16.74 -8.68
CA ILE A 130 8.86 -18.02 -8.13
C ILE A 130 8.96 -19.12 -9.21
N GLN A 131 8.38 -18.88 -10.39
CA GLN A 131 8.39 -19.84 -11.49
C GLN A 131 9.82 -20.16 -11.94
N PHE A 132 10.68 -19.15 -12.09
CA PHE A 132 12.07 -19.32 -12.47
C PHE A 132 12.83 -20.19 -11.46
N LYS A 133 12.67 -19.91 -10.16
CA LYS A 133 13.36 -20.67 -9.10
C LYS A 133 12.87 -22.11 -9.03
N ARG A 134 11.56 -22.33 -9.16
CA ARG A 134 10.96 -23.67 -9.26
C ARG A 134 11.54 -24.46 -10.44
N ASN A 135 11.60 -23.84 -11.61
CA ASN A 135 12.14 -24.47 -12.83
C ASN A 135 13.65 -24.74 -12.74
N LYS A 136 14.42 -23.84 -12.12
CA LYS A 136 15.86 -23.98 -11.95
C LYS A 136 16.22 -25.10 -10.96
N LEU A 137 15.48 -25.21 -9.86
CA LEU A 137 15.78 -26.19 -8.80
C LEU A 137 15.13 -27.56 -9.04
N LYS A 138 14.04 -27.64 -9.82
CA LYS A 138 13.32 -28.89 -10.14
C LYS A 138 13.04 -29.72 -8.89
N SER A 139 13.64 -30.91 -8.76
CA SER A 139 13.50 -31.79 -7.60
C SER A 139 14.06 -31.23 -6.30
N LYS A 140 14.99 -30.26 -6.37
CA LYS A 140 15.55 -29.56 -5.20
C LYS A 140 14.69 -28.38 -4.74
N TRP A 141 13.55 -28.13 -5.38
CA TRP A 141 12.64 -27.06 -4.99
C TRP A 141 12.00 -27.36 -3.63
N ASN A 142 12.25 -26.49 -2.65
CA ASN A 142 11.58 -26.51 -1.36
C ASN A 142 10.78 -25.22 -1.20
N LYS A 143 9.45 -25.36 -1.30
CA LYS A 143 8.49 -24.25 -1.26
C LYS A 143 8.53 -23.50 0.07
N GLU A 144 8.49 -24.23 1.20
CA GLU A 144 8.50 -23.63 2.54
C GLU A 144 9.80 -22.88 2.82
N LYS A 145 10.94 -23.48 2.45
CA LYS A 145 12.24 -22.83 2.58
C LYS A 145 12.31 -21.56 1.73
N PHE A 146 11.87 -21.62 0.47
CA PHE A 146 11.86 -20.46 -0.41
C PHE A 146 10.97 -19.33 0.14
N LYS A 147 9.74 -19.67 0.57
CA LYS A 147 8.79 -18.74 1.18
C LYS A 147 9.42 -18.05 2.39
N LYS A 148 9.97 -18.82 3.32
CA LYS A 148 10.64 -18.31 4.52
C LYS A 148 11.82 -17.38 4.17
N ASP A 149 12.70 -17.80 3.26
CA ASP A 149 13.89 -17.05 2.88
C ASP A 149 13.53 -15.71 2.18
N GLU A 150 12.53 -15.70 1.28
CA GLU A 150 12.09 -14.46 0.62
C GLU A 150 11.26 -13.55 1.55
N LEU A 151 10.39 -14.10 2.41
CA LEU A 151 9.65 -13.28 3.39
C LEU A 151 10.63 -12.54 4.31
N ALA A 152 11.64 -13.22 4.86
CA ALA A 152 12.64 -12.58 5.70
C ALA A 152 13.38 -11.41 5.01
N LYS A 153 13.60 -11.53 3.69
CA LYS A 153 14.22 -10.48 2.89
C LYS A 153 13.32 -9.26 2.69
N TYR A 154 12.01 -9.47 2.50
CA TYR A 154 11.07 -8.38 2.25
C TYR A 154 10.50 -7.75 3.52
N THR A 155 10.51 -8.45 4.65
CA THR A 155 10.11 -7.88 5.95
C THR A 155 11.24 -7.13 6.67
N THR A 156 12.47 -7.15 6.12
CA THR A 156 13.61 -6.42 6.67
C THR A 156 13.81 -5.08 5.96
N LEU A 157 13.99 -4.01 6.73
CA LEU A 157 14.34 -2.68 6.21
C LEU A 157 15.73 -2.72 5.54
N SER A 158 15.82 -2.14 4.35
CA SER A 158 17.10 -1.90 3.68
C SER A 158 17.39 -0.41 3.74
N ASN A 159 18.47 0.00 4.41
CA ASN A 159 18.80 1.42 4.65
C ASN A 159 17.64 2.21 5.28
N GLY A 160 16.92 1.59 6.22
CA GLY A 160 15.80 2.23 6.94
C GLY A 160 14.51 2.36 6.13
N VAL A 161 14.44 1.82 4.91
CA VAL A 161 13.23 1.88 4.07
C VAL A 161 12.79 0.49 3.59
N TYR A 162 11.48 0.32 3.43
CA TYR A 162 10.93 -0.82 2.72
C TYR A 162 10.98 -0.59 1.22
N LYS A 163 11.00 -1.71 0.47
CA LYS A 163 10.85 -1.65 -0.98
C LYS A 163 9.43 -1.17 -1.33
N PRO A 164 9.24 -0.32 -2.37
CA PRO A 164 7.91 0.02 -2.84
C PRO A 164 7.05 -1.23 -3.13
N PHE A 165 5.79 -1.19 -2.70
CA PHE A 165 4.81 -2.27 -2.84
C PHE A 165 5.22 -3.59 -2.14
N VAL A 166 5.99 -3.52 -1.05
CA VAL A 166 6.43 -4.71 -0.31
C VAL A 166 5.28 -5.62 0.13
N GLN A 167 4.15 -5.03 0.55
CA GLN A 167 3.01 -5.79 1.03
C GLN A 167 2.36 -6.65 -0.06
N VAL A 168 2.44 -6.21 -1.33
CA VAL A 168 2.01 -7.01 -2.49
C VAL A 168 2.89 -8.26 -2.63
N ILE A 169 4.20 -8.10 -2.42
CA ILE A 169 5.15 -9.21 -2.48
C ILE A 169 4.89 -10.20 -1.36
N ILE A 170 4.72 -9.70 -0.13
CA ILE A 170 4.41 -10.52 1.05
C ILE A 170 3.13 -11.32 0.81
N TYR A 171 2.05 -10.66 0.38
CA TYR A 171 0.78 -11.32 0.06
C TYR A 171 0.91 -12.43 -1.00
N GLU A 172 1.67 -12.21 -2.07
CA GLU A 172 1.92 -13.25 -3.08
C GLU A 172 2.76 -14.42 -2.55
N LEU A 173 3.73 -14.16 -1.66
CA LEU A 173 4.54 -15.19 -1.02
C LEU A 173 3.74 -15.99 0.02
N GLU A 174 2.81 -15.36 0.74
CA GLU A 174 1.96 -16.02 1.72
C GLU A 174 0.98 -17.01 1.09
N LYS A 175 0.58 -16.77 -0.16
CA LYS A 175 -0.22 -17.69 -0.99
C LYS A 175 0.54 -18.87 -1.57
N LEU A 176 1.88 -18.89 -1.45
CA LEU A 176 2.63 -20.14 -1.64
C LEU A 176 2.19 -21.06 -0.51
#